data_AF-A0A968IIG8-F1
#
_entry.id   AF-A0A968IIG8-F1
#
_cell.length_a   1.000
_cell.length_b   1.000
_cell.length_c   1.000
_cell.angle_alpha   90.00
_cell.angle_beta   90.00
_cell.angle_gamma   90.00
#
_symmetry.space_group_name_H-M   'P 1'
#
loop_
_entity.id
_entity.type
_entity.pdbx_description
1 polymer ?
#
loop_
_entity_poly.entity_id
_entity_poly.type
_entity_poly.pdbx_seq_one_letter_code
_entity_poly.pdbx_strand_id
1 'polypeptide(L)'
;MSGIQTILALPAGATVRGSLVVPSTHVCQLQQTILFANARSFVRPTPSNKAAFRDLLTRLGIPSTQPNLMLVGHTDSPGTQASNTLLSERRTQSVLAVLKSDAARWEVLYTLEGWNTPELTAMVIEVGDAAAGDTPAINLAVTRNRTDPTARQDLFRRYFIRLLNSTPVPPIQPNPPVLLNCGEGQLLRGRRASPSRDPSQPPIEGDFEPNRRVEFFFFDNASPTLTCAEYPKWTIACSLVPPPAPVITVTIAPIDIIRVGTNADIQVTVNPSPLPFGTSITLTLSTTSGTGNAQFTATSTATTTITTSGIVTIRGSAPSGTIDNIRHNGNSHWHYRSSGAGRLHCNGNRGSFLEV
;
A
#
# COMPACT_ATOMS: atom_id res chain seq x y z
N MET A 1 12.88 8.01 5.64
CA MET A 1 11.99 6.92 6.09
C MET A 1 12.76 6.10 7.11
N SER A 2 12.23 5.96 8.33
CA SER A 2 12.88 5.17 9.38
C SER A 2 12.71 3.68 9.07
N GLY A 3 13.78 2.99 8.71
CA GLY A 3 13.78 1.53 8.56
C GLY A 3 13.82 0.84 9.93
N ILE A 4 13.33 -0.40 10.02
CA ILE A 4 13.53 -1.24 11.20
C ILE A 4 14.95 -1.84 11.12
N GLN A 5 15.68 -1.77 12.23
CA GLN A 5 17.04 -2.29 12.34
C GLN A 5 17.08 -3.41 13.38
N THR A 6 17.84 -4.47 13.08
CA THR A 6 18.31 -5.45 14.06
C THR A 6 19.84 -5.56 13.94
N ILE A 7 20.51 -5.87 15.04
CA ILE A 7 21.97 -5.98 15.09
C ILE A 7 22.32 -7.45 15.29
N LEU A 8 23.13 -8.00 14.38
CA LEU A 8 23.64 -9.36 14.47
C LEU A 8 25.16 -9.31 14.64
N ALA A 9 25.64 -9.66 15.82
CA ALA A 9 27.07 -9.90 16.02
C ALA A 9 27.43 -11.25 15.39
N LEU A 10 28.43 -11.27 14.52
CA LEU A 10 28.97 -12.48 13.85
C LEU A 10 30.32 -12.87 14.48
N PRO A 11 30.34 -13.74 15.50
CA PRO A 11 31.59 -14.35 15.95
C PRO A 11 32.23 -15.17 14.83
N ALA A 12 33.56 -15.22 14.81
CA ALA A 12 34.30 -16.06 13.86
C ALA A 12 33.83 -17.52 13.96
N GLY A 13 33.56 -18.15 12.81
CA GLY A 13 33.09 -19.53 12.72
C GLY A 13 31.64 -19.77 13.20
N ALA A 14 30.91 -18.73 13.64
CA ALA A 14 29.55 -18.88 14.11
C ALA A 14 28.51 -18.57 13.03
N THR A 15 27.42 -19.35 13.04
CA THR A 15 26.20 -18.99 12.31
C THR A 15 25.38 -18.05 13.17
N VAL A 16 24.84 -16.99 12.57
CA VAL A 16 24.04 -16.01 13.31
C VAL A 16 22.68 -15.85 12.68
N ARG A 17 21.66 -15.81 13.55
CA ARG A 17 20.26 -15.71 13.18
C ARG A 17 19.65 -14.46 13.80
N GLY A 18 19.04 -13.65 12.96
CA GLY A 18 18.24 -12.51 13.35
C GLY A 18 16.80 -12.67 12.92
N SER A 19 15.90 -12.03 13.67
CA SER A 19 14.52 -11.84 13.25
C SER A 19 14.25 -10.35 13.18
N LEU A 20 13.66 -9.91 12.08
CA LEU A 20 13.06 -8.59 11.94
C LEU A 20 11.56 -8.78 11.83
N VAL A 21 10.81 -8.20 12.76
CA VAL A 21 9.39 -7.98 12.55
C VAL A 21 9.31 -6.80 11.59
N VAL A 22 9.06 -7.08 10.31
CA VAL A 22 8.95 -6.02 9.30
C VAL A 22 7.50 -5.58 9.29
N PRO A 23 7.21 -4.27 9.23
CA PRO A 23 5.85 -3.85 8.97
C PRO A 23 5.59 -4.29 7.53
N SER A 24 4.84 -5.36 7.33
CA SER A 24 4.23 -5.55 6.03
C SER A 24 3.16 -4.49 5.88
N THR A 25 3.13 -3.87 4.72
CA THR A 25 1.88 -3.35 4.19
C THR A 25 1.05 -4.57 3.81
N HIS A 26 0.31 -5.14 4.75
CA HIS A 26 -0.80 -6.01 4.36
C HIS A 26 -1.78 -5.13 3.61
N VAL A 27 -1.95 -5.47 2.33
CA VAL A 27 -2.96 -4.87 1.50
C VAL A 27 -4.08 -5.88 1.41
N CYS A 28 -5.29 -5.45 1.75
CA CYS A 28 -6.44 -6.29 1.54
C CYS A 28 -7.57 -5.52 0.87
N GLN A 29 -8.34 -6.23 0.06
CA GLN A 29 -9.47 -5.72 -0.69
C GLN A 29 -10.78 -6.22 -0.07
N LEU A 30 -11.77 -5.35 0.05
CA LEU A 30 -13.14 -5.79 0.29
C LEU A 30 -13.75 -6.37 -0.99
N GLN A 31 -14.49 -7.48 -0.84
CA GLN A 31 -15.13 -8.16 -1.95
C GLN A 31 -16.26 -7.32 -2.56
N GLN A 32 -17.02 -6.63 -1.73
CA GLN A 32 -18.09 -5.75 -2.19
C GLN A 32 -17.50 -4.46 -2.75
N THR A 33 -18.13 -3.95 -3.79
CA THR A 33 -17.71 -2.74 -4.52
C THR A 33 -18.92 -1.85 -4.77
N ILE A 34 -18.67 -0.56 -5.00
CA ILE A 34 -19.72 0.38 -5.42
C ILE A 34 -19.79 0.34 -6.94
N LEU A 35 -20.96 0.02 -7.49
CA LEU A 35 -21.20 -0.02 -8.93
C LEU A 35 -21.88 1.25 -9.43
N PHE A 36 -21.57 1.59 -10.68
CA PHE A 36 -22.04 2.82 -11.33
C PHE A 36 -22.73 2.54 -12.67
N ALA A 37 -23.72 3.37 -12.96
CA ALA A 37 -24.30 3.44 -14.29
C ALA A 37 -23.26 3.92 -15.33
N ASN A 38 -23.55 3.65 -16.61
CA ASN A 38 -22.72 4.09 -17.72
C ASN A 38 -22.47 5.61 -17.67
N ALA A 39 -21.22 6.03 -17.86
CA ALA A 39 -20.79 7.44 -17.88
C ALA A 39 -21.21 8.30 -16.67
N ARG A 40 -21.48 7.70 -15.50
CA ARG A 40 -21.89 8.41 -14.28
C ARG A 40 -20.98 8.13 -13.09
N SER A 41 -20.89 9.09 -12.18
CA SER A 41 -20.34 8.95 -10.82
C SER A 41 -21.37 9.06 -9.70
N PHE A 42 -22.66 9.19 -10.00
CA PHE A 42 -23.73 9.15 -9.00
C PHE A 42 -23.83 7.76 -8.35
N VAL A 43 -23.79 7.70 -7.01
CA VAL A 43 -23.97 6.46 -6.25
C VAL A 43 -25.45 6.18 -6.05
N ARG A 44 -25.99 5.24 -6.83
CA ARG A 44 -27.39 4.80 -6.72
C ARG A 44 -27.64 4.05 -5.41
N PRO A 45 -28.86 4.10 -4.83
CA PRO A 45 -29.16 3.46 -3.56
C PRO A 45 -29.56 1.98 -3.76
N THR A 46 -28.80 1.25 -4.59
CA THR A 46 -29.06 -0.17 -4.84
C THR A 46 -28.74 -1.01 -3.59
N PRO A 47 -29.39 -2.18 -3.42
CA PRO A 47 -29.05 -3.09 -2.32
C PRO A 47 -27.56 -3.46 -2.28
N SER A 48 -26.92 -3.64 -3.45
CA SER A 48 -25.49 -3.94 -3.56
C SER A 48 -24.60 -2.80 -3.07
N ASN A 49 -24.89 -1.55 -3.45
CA ASN A 49 -24.11 -0.39 -3.01
C ASN A 49 -24.24 -0.15 -1.50
N LYS A 50 -25.44 -0.32 -0.94
CA LYS A 50 -25.66 -0.22 0.52
C LYS A 50 -24.93 -1.34 1.27
N ALA A 51 -24.95 -2.57 0.74
CA ALA A 51 -24.19 -3.68 1.30
C ALA A 51 -22.67 -3.41 1.29
N ALA A 52 -22.15 -2.85 0.19
CA ALA A 52 -20.75 -2.47 0.08
C ALA A 52 -20.33 -1.40 1.10
N PHE A 53 -21.17 -0.38 1.33
CA PHE A 53 -20.94 0.61 2.40
C PHE A 53 -20.98 -0.03 3.79
N ARG A 54 -21.94 -0.90 4.07
CA ARG A 54 -22.02 -1.60 5.35
C ARG A 54 -20.74 -2.40 5.62
N ASP A 55 -20.28 -3.20 4.66
CA ASP A 55 -19.08 -4.01 4.82
C ASP A 55 -17.82 -3.13 5.02
N LEU A 56 -17.75 -1.98 4.33
CA LEU A 56 -16.72 -0.97 4.54
C LEU A 56 -16.76 -0.41 5.97
N LEU A 57 -17.92 -0.01 6.47
CA LEU A 57 -18.07 0.55 7.81
C LEU A 57 -17.79 -0.49 8.90
N THR A 58 -18.19 -1.74 8.70
CA THR A 58 -17.82 -2.86 9.58
C THR A 58 -16.31 -2.98 9.67
N ARG A 59 -15.58 -2.88 8.55
CA ARG A 59 -14.11 -2.93 8.54
C ARG A 59 -13.48 -1.71 9.21
N LEU A 60 -13.98 -0.50 8.95
CA LEU A 60 -13.51 0.74 9.58
C LEU A 60 -13.76 0.78 11.10
N GLY A 61 -14.79 0.09 11.59
CA GLY A 61 -15.12 0.02 13.01
C GLY A 61 -14.24 -0.92 13.84
N ILE A 62 -13.31 -1.66 13.24
CA ILE A 62 -12.42 -2.57 13.96
C ILE A 62 -11.35 -1.76 14.71
N PRO A 63 -11.30 -1.80 16.06
CA PRO A 63 -10.47 -0.88 16.85
C PRO A 63 -8.95 -1.05 16.73
N SER A 64 -8.45 -2.11 16.09
CA SER A 64 -7.08 -2.60 16.32
C SER A 64 -5.97 -1.96 15.48
N THR A 65 -6.28 -1.09 14.52
CA THR A 65 -5.35 -0.20 13.81
C THR A 65 -6.25 0.71 12.98
N GLN A 66 -6.13 2.04 13.03
CA GLN A 66 -6.89 2.91 12.11
C GLN A 66 -6.43 2.56 10.68
N PRO A 67 -7.20 1.79 9.90
CA PRO A 67 -6.62 1.18 8.72
C PRO A 67 -6.60 2.25 7.63
N ASN A 68 -5.47 2.38 6.93
CA ASN A 68 -5.36 3.40 5.90
C ASN A 68 -6.23 2.97 4.71
N LEU A 69 -7.32 3.70 4.45
CA LEU A 69 -8.25 3.40 3.36
C LEU A 69 -7.75 4.03 2.07
N MET A 70 -7.77 3.25 0.99
CA MET A 70 -7.63 3.74 -0.38
C MET A 70 -8.88 3.36 -1.18
N LEU A 71 -9.39 4.33 -1.95
CA LEU A 71 -10.47 4.13 -2.91
C LEU A 71 -9.89 4.01 -4.31
N VAL A 72 -10.18 2.92 -5.01
CA VAL A 72 -9.70 2.72 -6.39
C VAL A 72 -10.89 2.74 -7.34
N GLY A 73 -10.89 3.70 -8.26
CA GLY A 73 -11.92 3.89 -9.25
C GLY A 73 -11.56 3.23 -10.57
N HIS A 74 -12.58 2.65 -11.21
CA HIS A 74 -12.47 1.98 -12.49
C HIS A 74 -13.58 2.41 -13.45
N THR A 75 -13.34 2.22 -14.74
CA THR A 75 -14.33 2.31 -15.81
C THR A 75 -14.30 1.05 -16.67
N ASP A 76 -15.35 0.89 -17.46
CA ASP A 76 -15.33 0.06 -18.66
C ASP A 76 -14.48 0.71 -19.77
N SER A 77 -14.32 -0.02 -20.89
CA SER A 77 -13.46 0.40 -22.01
C SER A 77 -14.07 1.36 -23.05
N PRO A 78 -15.39 1.62 -23.13
CA PRO A 78 -15.89 2.66 -24.01
C PRO A 78 -15.37 4.05 -23.62
N GLY A 79 -14.85 4.80 -24.60
CA GLY A 79 -14.32 6.15 -24.41
C GLY A 79 -12.82 6.25 -24.69
N THR A 80 -12.20 7.33 -24.23
CA THR A 80 -10.74 7.48 -24.27
C THR A 80 -10.15 7.20 -22.90
N GLN A 81 -8.89 6.75 -22.84
CA GLN A 81 -8.18 6.58 -21.58
C GLN A 81 -8.24 7.83 -20.70
N ALA A 82 -8.03 9.03 -21.27
CA ALA A 82 -8.08 10.29 -20.53
C ALA A 82 -9.46 10.56 -19.92
N SER A 83 -10.54 10.38 -20.69
CA SER A 83 -11.91 10.53 -20.18
C SER A 83 -12.24 9.49 -19.09
N ASN A 84 -11.74 8.27 -19.26
CA ASN A 84 -11.97 7.16 -18.34
C ASN A 84 -11.20 7.33 -17.02
N THR A 85 -9.97 7.83 -17.07
CA THR A 85 -9.23 8.25 -15.86
C THR A 85 -10.00 9.33 -15.10
N LEU A 86 -10.44 10.40 -15.76
CA LEU A 86 -11.22 11.47 -15.10
C LEU A 86 -12.56 10.97 -14.53
N LEU A 87 -13.27 10.09 -15.24
CA LEU A 87 -14.51 9.51 -14.74
C LEU A 87 -14.27 8.61 -13.52
N SER A 88 -13.22 7.79 -13.54
CA SER A 88 -12.85 6.95 -12.40
C SER A 88 -12.52 7.77 -11.16
N GLU A 89 -11.88 8.92 -11.33
CA GLU A 89 -11.62 9.87 -10.24
C GLU A 89 -12.91 10.46 -9.67
N ARG A 90 -13.85 10.89 -10.54
CA ARG A 90 -15.14 11.39 -10.05
C ARG A 90 -15.92 10.35 -9.28
N ARG A 91 -15.86 9.08 -9.68
CA ARG A 91 -16.45 7.95 -8.93
C ARG A 91 -15.86 7.80 -7.54
N THR A 92 -14.54 7.85 -7.39
CA THR A 92 -13.90 7.76 -6.07
C THR A 92 -14.19 9.00 -5.23
N GLN A 93 -14.21 10.20 -5.82
CA GLN A 93 -14.61 11.44 -5.14
C GLN A 93 -16.06 11.37 -4.65
N SER A 94 -16.96 10.79 -5.44
CA SER A 94 -18.37 10.61 -5.08
C SER A 94 -18.53 9.69 -3.87
N VAL A 95 -17.81 8.56 -3.84
CA VAL A 95 -17.79 7.64 -2.70
C VAL A 95 -17.18 8.29 -1.46
N LEU A 96 -16.05 9.00 -1.62
CA LEU A 96 -15.41 9.71 -0.51
C LEU A 96 -16.32 10.78 0.09
N ALA A 97 -17.09 11.49 -0.75
CA ALA A 97 -18.03 12.51 -0.30
C ALA A 97 -19.14 11.91 0.57
N VAL A 98 -19.69 10.75 0.19
CA VAL A 98 -20.66 10.02 1.03
C VAL A 98 -20.05 9.70 2.40
N LEU A 99 -18.81 9.17 2.43
CA LEU A 99 -18.13 8.79 3.67
C LEU A 99 -17.80 9.99 4.57
N LYS A 100 -17.55 11.16 3.99
CA LYS A 100 -17.23 12.39 4.73
C LYS A 100 -18.43 13.30 4.97
N SER A 101 -19.62 12.91 4.51
CA SER A 101 -20.80 13.78 4.46
C SER A 101 -20.55 15.13 3.74
N ASP A 102 -19.73 15.10 2.68
CA ASP A 102 -19.29 16.29 1.93
C ASP A 102 -20.27 16.62 0.80
N ALA A 103 -21.36 17.30 1.17
CA ALA A 103 -22.39 17.73 0.21
C ALA A 103 -21.86 18.75 -0.82
N ALA A 104 -20.86 19.56 -0.46
CA ALA A 104 -20.26 20.53 -1.38
C ALA A 104 -19.49 19.82 -2.51
N ARG A 105 -18.80 18.72 -2.21
CA ARG A 105 -18.17 17.88 -3.24
C ARG A 105 -19.20 17.29 -4.21
N TRP A 106 -20.33 16.79 -3.69
CA TRP A 106 -21.41 16.30 -4.55
C TRP A 106 -22.06 17.39 -5.40
N GLU A 107 -22.12 18.63 -4.91
CA GLU A 107 -22.59 19.78 -5.68
C GLU A 107 -21.71 20.07 -6.91
N VAL A 108 -20.38 19.95 -6.75
CA VAL A 108 -19.44 20.06 -7.87
C VAL A 108 -19.68 18.94 -8.89
N LEU A 109 -19.83 17.69 -8.44
CA LEU A 109 -20.08 16.54 -9.33
C LEU A 109 -21.43 16.63 -10.04
N TYR A 110 -22.47 17.07 -9.34
CA TYR A 110 -23.81 17.33 -9.88
C TYR A 110 -23.74 18.29 -11.07
N THR A 111 -23.04 19.41 -10.90
CA THR A 111 -22.89 20.43 -11.94
C THR A 111 -22.02 19.93 -13.10
N LEU A 112 -20.90 19.28 -12.79
CA LEU A 112 -19.93 18.81 -13.78
C LEU A 112 -20.48 17.71 -14.70
N GLU A 113 -21.28 16.78 -14.16
CA GLU A 113 -21.85 15.67 -14.93
C GLU A 113 -23.27 15.93 -15.44
N GLY A 114 -23.87 17.06 -15.09
CA GLY A 114 -25.24 17.41 -15.43
C GLY A 114 -26.25 16.44 -14.84
N TRP A 115 -26.05 16.02 -13.58
CA TRP A 115 -27.04 15.22 -12.85
C TRP A 115 -28.37 15.99 -12.80
N ASN A 116 -29.49 15.30 -12.98
CA ASN A 116 -30.77 15.99 -13.11
C ASN A 116 -31.91 15.12 -12.57
N THR A 117 -33.05 15.07 -13.26
CA THR A 117 -34.26 14.37 -12.83
C THR A 117 -33.98 12.94 -12.36
N PRO A 118 -33.23 12.09 -13.08
CA PRO A 118 -33.04 10.69 -12.65
C PRO A 118 -32.36 10.57 -11.28
N GLU A 119 -31.27 11.30 -11.08
CA GLU A 119 -30.51 11.29 -9.83
C GLU A 119 -31.30 11.94 -8.69
N LEU A 120 -31.91 13.11 -8.94
CA LEU A 120 -32.70 13.82 -7.93
C LEU A 120 -33.93 13.01 -7.50
N THR A 121 -34.63 12.36 -8.43
CA THR A 121 -35.76 11.46 -8.11
C THR A 121 -35.30 10.30 -7.23
N ALA A 122 -34.16 9.67 -7.57
CA ALA A 122 -33.61 8.58 -6.76
C ALA A 122 -33.30 9.05 -5.32
N MET A 123 -32.73 10.24 -5.16
CA MET A 123 -32.43 10.81 -3.85
C MET A 123 -33.70 11.14 -3.06
N VAL A 124 -34.68 11.82 -3.68
CA VAL A 124 -35.96 12.19 -3.05
C VAL A 124 -36.72 10.97 -2.53
N ILE A 125 -36.78 9.91 -3.33
CA ILE A 125 -37.44 8.66 -2.93
C ILE A 125 -36.68 8.01 -1.78
N GLU A 126 -35.35 7.92 -1.87
CA GLU A 126 -34.53 7.27 -0.85
C GLU A 126 -34.59 8.00 0.52
N VAL A 127 -34.65 9.33 0.54
CA VAL A 127 -34.78 10.07 1.81
C VAL A 127 -36.19 10.01 2.41
N GLY A 128 -37.19 9.69 1.58
CA GLY A 128 -38.60 9.66 1.98
C GLY A 128 -39.32 11.00 1.86
N ASP A 129 -38.80 11.93 1.05
CA ASP A 129 -39.46 13.22 0.77
C ASP A 129 -40.71 13.05 -0.11
N ALA A 130 -40.78 11.95 -0.86
CA ALA A 130 -41.95 11.52 -1.60
C ALA A 130 -41.99 9.99 -1.69
N ALA A 131 -43.19 9.41 -1.69
CA ALA A 131 -43.37 7.98 -1.89
C ALA A 131 -43.06 7.58 -3.34
N ALA A 132 -42.50 6.39 -3.54
CA ALA A 132 -42.36 5.83 -4.88
C ALA A 132 -43.73 5.73 -5.57
N GLY A 133 -43.87 6.35 -6.74
CA GLY A 133 -45.13 6.42 -7.50
C GLY A 133 -45.91 7.72 -7.32
N ASP A 134 -45.63 8.53 -6.29
CA ASP A 134 -46.25 9.86 -6.11
C ASP A 134 -45.56 10.90 -7.02
N THR A 135 -45.92 10.85 -8.30
CA THR A 135 -45.32 11.68 -9.35
C THR A 135 -45.45 13.19 -9.06
N PRO A 136 -46.60 13.72 -8.60
CA PRO A 136 -46.70 15.12 -8.19
C PRO A 136 -45.72 15.53 -7.10
N ALA A 137 -45.63 14.76 -6.00
CA ALA A 137 -44.72 15.07 -4.90
C ALA A 137 -43.24 14.97 -5.33
N ILE A 138 -42.90 13.95 -6.13
CA ILE A 138 -41.55 13.80 -6.70
C ILE A 138 -41.21 15.01 -7.57
N ASN A 139 -42.08 15.43 -8.49
CA ASN A 139 -41.82 16.56 -9.38
C ASN A 139 -41.62 17.87 -8.62
N LEU A 140 -42.41 18.11 -7.58
CA LEU A 140 -42.26 19.28 -6.72
C LEU A 140 -40.90 19.26 -5.99
N ALA A 141 -40.56 18.15 -5.36
CA ALA A 141 -39.30 18.00 -4.64
C ALA A 141 -38.08 18.09 -5.57
N VAL A 142 -38.13 17.47 -6.75
CA VAL A 142 -37.07 17.55 -7.77
C VAL A 142 -36.91 18.97 -8.28
N THR A 143 -38.01 19.69 -8.55
CA THR A 143 -37.95 21.08 -9.03
C THR A 143 -37.28 21.99 -8.00
N ARG A 144 -37.70 21.90 -6.73
CA ARG A 144 -37.07 22.63 -5.62
C ARG A 144 -35.57 22.36 -5.57
N ASN A 145 -35.17 21.09 -5.55
CA ASN A 145 -33.77 20.70 -5.45
C ASN A 145 -32.97 20.96 -6.73
N ARG A 146 -33.59 21.24 -7.87
CA ARG A 146 -32.89 21.66 -9.09
C ARG A 146 -32.54 23.14 -9.02
N THR A 147 -33.47 23.98 -8.57
CA THR A 147 -33.33 25.44 -8.61
C THR A 147 -32.62 26.01 -7.38
N ASP A 148 -32.64 25.31 -6.25
CA ASP A 148 -32.06 25.78 -4.99
C ASP A 148 -30.86 24.89 -4.58
N PRO A 149 -29.61 25.39 -4.73
CA PRO A 149 -28.40 24.68 -4.30
C PRO A 149 -28.37 24.38 -2.80
N THR A 150 -28.98 25.22 -1.95
CA THR A 150 -29.01 25.00 -0.49
C THR A 150 -29.90 23.81 -0.17
N ALA A 151 -31.11 23.77 -0.73
CA ALA A 151 -32.01 22.62 -0.59
C ALA A 151 -31.38 21.33 -1.14
N ARG A 152 -30.69 21.43 -2.28
CA ARG A 152 -30.00 20.28 -2.89
C ARG A 152 -28.88 19.73 -2.02
N GLN A 153 -28.05 20.58 -1.42
CA GLN A 153 -27.01 20.14 -0.49
C GLN A 153 -27.60 19.50 0.78
N ASP A 154 -28.73 20.01 1.28
CA ASP A 154 -29.47 19.34 2.37
C ASP A 154 -29.95 17.95 1.95
N LEU A 155 -30.56 17.82 0.77
CA LEU A 155 -30.95 16.54 0.19
C LEU A 155 -29.76 15.57 0.11
N PHE A 156 -28.58 16.04 -0.33
CA PHE A 156 -27.37 15.20 -0.36
C PHE A 156 -26.99 14.66 1.01
N ARG A 157 -26.97 15.51 2.05
CA ARG A 157 -26.64 15.06 3.43
C ARG A 157 -27.62 14.00 3.93
N ARG A 158 -28.92 14.23 3.73
CA ARG A 158 -29.97 13.26 4.12
C ARG A 158 -29.85 11.97 3.32
N TYR A 159 -29.52 12.06 2.04
CA TYR A 159 -29.29 10.90 1.17
C TYR A 159 -28.05 10.09 1.60
N PHE A 160 -26.96 10.73 2.02
CA PHE A 160 -25.79 10.04 2.57
C PHE A 160 -26.12 9.22 3.81
N ILE A 161 -26.89 9.80 4.74
CA ILE A 161 -27.37 9.08 5.92
C ILE A 161 -28.13 7.82 5.52
N ARG A 162 -29.00 7.90 4.52
CA ARG A 162 -29.76 6.74 4.01
C ARG A 162 -28.89 5.70 3.31
N LEU A 163 -27.93 6.13 2.48
CA LEU A 163 -26.96 5.22 1.85
C LEU A 163 -26.15 4.42 2.87
N LEU A 164 -25.79 5.05 3.99
CA LEU A 164 -25.03 4.44 5.09
C LEU A 164 -25.93 3.74 6.12
N ASN A 165 -27.24 3.65 5.87
CA ASN A 165 -28.23 3.12 6.80
C ASN A 165 -28.11 3.72 8.22
N SER A 166 -27.88 5.04 8.29
CA SER A 166 -27.65 5.81 9.52
C SER A 166 -26.44 5.37 10.35
N THR A 167 -25.54 4.56 9.78
CA THR A 167 -24.32 4.11 10.47
C THR A 167 -23.30 5.25 10.48
N PRO A 168 -22.79 5.68 11.65
CA PRO A 168 -21.74 6.69 11.72
C PRO A 168 -20.47 6.21 11.02
N VAL A 169 -19.79 7.11 10.31
CA VAL A 169 -18.49 6.82 9.69
C VAL A 169 -17.38 7.09 10.70
N PRO A 170 -16.57 6.09 11.09
CA PRO A 170 -15.40 6.32 11.92
C PRO A 170 -14.42 7.30 11.25
N PRO A 171 -13.54 7.97 12.00
CA PRO A 171 -12.49 8.79 11.41
C PRO A 171 -11.67 7.98 10.40
N ILE A 172 -11.67 8.43 9.15
CA ILE A 172 -10.88 7.81 8.08
C ILE A 172 -9.50 8.44 8.12
N GLN A 173 -8.46 7.64 8.38
CA GLN A 173 -7.09 8.04 8.07
C GLN A 173 -6.83 7.72 6.60
N PRO A 174 -6.72 8.74 5.73
CA PRO A 174 -6.47 8.49 4.33
C PRO A 174 -5.04 7.99 4.11
N ASN A 175 -4.85 6.90 3.36
CA ASN A 175 -3.53 6.58 2.80
C ASN A 175 -3.31 7.51 1.59
N PRO A 176 -2.26 8.34 1.53
CA PRO A 176 -1.99 9.12 0.32
C PRO A 176 -1.41 8.23 -0.80
N PRO A 177 -1.93 8.30 -2.05
CA PRO A 177 -3.11 9.06 -2.46
C PRO A 177 -4.41 8.34 -2.04
N VAL A 178 -5.34 9.11 -1.46
CA VAL A 178 -6.62 8.57 -0.95
C VAL A 178 -7.45 7.95 -2.06
N LEU A 179 -7.25 8.49 -3.27
CA LEU A 179 -7.98 8.16 -4.48
C LEU A 179 -6.96 7.71 -5.53
N LEU A 180 -7.20 6.53 -6.10
CA LEU A 180 -6.44 6.02 -7.22
C LEU A 180 -7.40 5.82 -8.41
N ASN A 181 -7.09 6.46 -9.54
CA ASN A 181 -7.99 6.61 -10.70
C ASN A 181 -7.53 5.74 -11.87
N CYS A 182 -7.82 4.44 -11.80
CA CYS A 182 -7.29 3.47 -12.76
C CYS A 182 -8.04 3.40 -14.09
N GLY A 183 -9.13 4.14 -14.25
CA GLY A 183 -9.89 4.19 -15.50
C GLY A 183 -10.19 2.79 -16.03
N GLU A 184 -9.94 2.58 -17.32
CA GLU A 184 -10.10 1.30 -18.00
C GLU A 184 -8.86 0.39 -17.91
N GLY A 185 -7.80 0.79 -17.19
CA GLY A 185 -6.55 0.03 -17.13
C GLY A 185 -6.66 -1.30 -16.37
N GLN A 186 -7.76 -1.53 -15.65
CA GLN A 186 -7.96 -2.69 -14.78
C GLN A 186 -9.34 -3.34 -15.02
N LEU A 187 -9.67 -3.58 -16.30
CA LEU A 187 -10.84 -4.37 -16.69
C LEU A 187 -10.79 -5.76 -16.06
N LEU A 188 -11.95 -6.25 -15.63
CA LEU A 188 -12.16 -7.65 -15.32
C LEU A 188 -11.97 -8.48 -16.60
N ARG A 189 -11.58 -9.74 -16.42
CA ARG A 189 -11.17 -10.67 -17.47
C ARG A 189 -12.07 -11.90 -17.51
N GLY A 190 -11.96 -12.68 -18.57
CA GLY A 190 -12.70 -13.93 -18.72
C GLY A 190 -14.07 -13.74 -19.36
N ARG A 191 -15.08 -14.43 -18.82
CA ARG A 191 -16.45 -14.41 -19.36
C ARG A 191 -17.32 -13.41 -18.61
N ARG A 192 -18.20 -12.70 -19.31
CA ARG A 192 -19.16 -11.75 -18.68
C ARG A 192 -20.02 -12.39 -17.58
N ALA A 193 -20.41 -13.65 -17.72
CA ALA A 193 -21.18 -14.39 -16.71
C ALA A 193 -20.36 -14.84 -15.50
N SER A 194 -19.03 -14.79 -15.58
CA SER A 194 -18.10 -15.25 -14.54
C SER A 194 -16.80 -14.45 -14.64
N PRO A 195 -16.86 -13.14 -14.34
CA PRO A 195 -15.70 -12.28 -14.47
C PRO A 195 -14.63 -12.68 -13.47
N SER A 196 -13.37 -12.57 -13.90
CA SER A 196 -12.18 -12.94 -13.14
C SER A 196 -11.19 -11.78 -13.11
N ARG A 197 -10.22 -11.86 -12.20
CA ARG A 197 -9.04 -10.98 -12.18
C ARG A 197 -7.78 -11.66 -12.72
N ASP A 198 -7.90 -12.91 -13.16
CA ASP A 198 -6.80 -13.69 -13.68
C ASP A 198 -6.21 -13.01 -14.93
N PRO A 199 -4.94 -12.54 -14.88
CA PRO A 199 -4.31 -11.86 -16.00
C PRO A 199 -4.11 -12.76 -17.22
N SER A 200 -4.19 -14.09 -17.06
CA SER A 200 -4.13 -15.03 -18.19
C SER A 200 -5.38 -15.02 -19.05
N GLN A 201 -6.49 -14.48 -18.54
CA GLN A 201 -7.76 -14.39 -19.26
C GLN A 201 -7.85 -13.06 -20.05
N PRO A 202 -8.56 -13.04 -21.20
CA PRO A 202 -8.74 -11.81 -21.98
C PRO A 202 -9.58 -10.78 -21.21
N PRO A 203 -9.33 -9.47 -21.40
CA PRO A 203 -10.16 -8.42 -20.81
C PRO A 203 -11.60 -8.46 -21.34
N ILE A 204 -12.56 -8.15 -20.47
CA ILE A 204 -13.96 -7.97 -20.82
C ILE A 204 -14.15 -6.51 -21.25
N GLU A 205 -14.07 -6.27 -22.56
CA GLU A 205 -14.27 -4.96 -23.18
C GLU A 205 -15.75 -4.61 -23.38
N GLY A 206 -16.01 -3.34 -23.68
CA GLY A 206 -17.33 -2.76 -23.96
C GLY A 206 -18.08 -2.37 -22.70
N ASP A 207 -19.36 -2.03 -22.86
CA ASP A 207 -20.26 -1.71 -21.74
C ASP A 207 -20.41 -2.94 -20.83
N PHE A 208 -19.77 -2.90 -19.66
CA PHE A 208 -19.82 -3.96 -18.66
C PHE A 208 -19.85 -3.36 -17.26
N GLU A 209 -21.01 -3.43 -16.59
CA GLU A 209 -21.23 -2.79 -15.29
C GLU A 209 -20.20 -3.17 -14.20
N PRO A 210 -19.77 -4.43 -14.08
CA PRO A 210 -18.73 -4.78 -13.10
C PRO A 210 -17.38 -4.08 -13.34
N ASN A 211 -17.13 -3.49 -14.52
CA ASN A 211 -15.96 -2.64 -14.74
C ASN A 211 -16.16 -1.20 -14.24
N ARG A 212 -17.39 -0.74 -14.11
CA ARG A 212 -17.74 0.59 -13.60
C ARG A 212 -17.88 0.55 -12.09
N ARG A 213 -16.75 0.49 -11.39
CA ARG A 213 -16.73 0.24 -9.94
C ARG A 213 -15.78 1.13 -9.16
N VAL A 214 -16.03 1.25 -7.87
CA VAL A 214 -15.06 1.70 -6.86
C VAL A 214 -14.83 0.57 -5.87
N GLU A 215 -13.57 0.30 -5.60
CA GLU A 215 -13.10 -0.73 -4.67
C GLU A 215 -12.45 -0.12 -3.44
N PHE A 216 -12.44 -0.91 -2.37
CA PHE A 216 -11.90 -0.52 -1.08
C PHE A 216 -10.68 -1.37 -0.76
N PHE A 217 -9.55 -0.70 -0.54
CA PHE A 217 -8.32 -1.33 -0.08
C PHE A 217 -7.91 -0.78 1.28
N PHE A 218 -7.45 -1.66 2.14
CA PHE A 218 -6.94 -1.32 3.47
C PHE A 218 -5.48 -1.68 3.59
N PHE A 219 -4.75 -0.81 4.28
CA PHE A 219 -3.33 -0.96 4.54
C PHE A 219 -3.05 -0.80 6.03
N ASP A 220 -2.29 -1.75 6.58
CA ASP A 220 -1.88 -1.71 7.99
C ASP A 220 -0.90 -0.55 8.28
N ASN A 221 -0.20 -0.06 7.26
CA ASN A 221 0.77 1.03 7.35
C ASN A 221 0.59 2.03 6.20
N ALA A 222 1.03 3.27 6.40
CA ALA A 222 1.12 4.25 5.31
C ALA A 222 1.97 3.65 4.18
N SER A 223 1.35 3.43 3.02
CA SER A 223 1.97 2.67 1.95
C SER A 223 2.92 3.57 1.14
N PRO A 224 3.99 3.04 0.53
CA PRO A 224 4.70 3.77 -0.52
C PRO A 224 3.75 4.16 -1.67
N THR A 225 4.17 5.10 -2.50
CA THR A 225 3.38 5.66 -3.62
C THR A 225 2.71 4.57 -4.46
N LEU A 226 1.41 4.38 -4.26
CA LEU A 226 0.62 3.36 -4.95
C LEU A 226 0.27 3.83 -6.36
N THR A 227 0.49 2.98 -7.35
CA THR A 227 0.12 3.27 -8.75
C THR A 227 -0.81 2.20 -9.32
N CYS A 228 -1.59 2.57 -10.33
CA CYS A 228 -2.48 1.61 -11.01
C CYS A 228 -1.74 0.42 -11.66
N ALA A 229 -0.43 0.51 -11.89
CA ALA A 229 0.37 -0.60 -12.42
C ALA A 229 0.57 -1.71 -11.38
N GLU A 230 0.53 -1.38 -10.10
CA GLU A 230 0.75 -2.33 -9.00
C GLU A 230 -0.56 -2.99 -8.52
N TYR A 231 -1.69 -2.48 -8.97
CA TYR A 231 -3.03 -2.95 -8.64
C TYR A 231 -3.22 -4.48 -8.68
N PRO A 232 -2.72 -5.23 -9.69
CA PRO A 232 -2.88 -6.69 -9.72
C PRO A 232 -2.25 -7.42 -8.52
N LYS A 233 -1.34 -6.76 -7.78
CA LYS A 233 -0.65 -7.33 -6.63
C LYS A 233 -1.46 -7.23 -5.33
N TRP A 234 -2.58 -6.50 -5.33
CA TRP A 234 -3.28 -6.09 -4.10
C TRP A 234 -4.60 -6.83 -3.84
N THR A 235 -4.92 -7.85 -4.63
CA THR A 235 -6.26 -8.47 -4.67
C THR A 235 -6.49 -9.53 -3.59
N ILE A 236 -5.75 -9.49 -2.48
CA ILE A 236 -5.95 -10.42 -1.36
C ILE A 236 -7.21 -10.00 -0.62
N ALA A 237 -8.15 -10.92 -0.40
CA ALA A 237 -9.39 -10.61 0.33
C ALA A 237 -9.09 -10.20 1.78
N CYS A 238 -9.78 -9.17 2.29
CA CYS A 238 -9.67 -8.81 3.71
C CYS A 238 -10.15 -9.94 4.62
N SER A 239 -9.26 -10.35 5.53
CA SER A 239 -9.62 -11.11 6.73
C SER A 239 -9.99 -10.14 7.85
N LEU A 240 -11.01 -10.48 8.65
CA LEU A 240 -11.38 -9.72 9.85
C LEU A 240 -10.33 -9.85 10.97
N VAL A 241 -9.47 -10.86 10.89
CA VAL A 241 -8.31 -11.03 11.77
C VAL A 241 -7.07 -10.57 11.00
N PRO A 242 -6.39 -9.49 11.43
CA PRO A 242 -5.11 -9.11 10.86
C PRO A 242 -4.15 -10.29 11.00
N PRO A 243 -3.49 -10.74 9.93
CA PRO A 243 -2.44 -11.74 10.08
C PRO A 243 -1.33 -11.18 10.99
N PRO A 244 -0.66 -12.02 11.79
CA PRO A 244 0.49 -11.57 12.57
C PRO A 244 1.53 -10.93 11.64
N ALA A 245 2.17 -9.85 12.11
CA ALA A 245 3.21 -9.17 11.33
C ALA A 245 4.26 -10.18 10.84
N PRO A 246 4.63 -10.16 9.54
CA PRO A 246 5.55 -11.13 9.01
C PRO A 246 6.91 -10.95 9.66
N VAL A 247 7.42 -12.07 10.15
CA VAL A 247 8.75 -12.16 10.74
C VAL A 247 9.70 -12.57 9.62
N ILE A 248 10.57 -11.64 9.21
CA ILE A 248 11.67 -11.96 8.31
C ILE A 248 12.80 -12.53 9.15
N THR A 249 13.12 -13.80 8.94
CA THR A 249 14.32 -14.41 9.52
C THR A 249 15.48 -14.20 8.56
N VAL A 250 16.62 -13.74 9.08
CA VAL A 250 17.89 -13.66 8.35
C VAL A 250 18.89 -14.58 9.03
N THR A 251 19.48 -15.48 8.26
CA THR A 251 20.58 -16.35 8.70
C THR A 251 21.79 -16.04 7.86
N ILE A 252 22.91 -15.73 8.52
CA ILE A 252 24.20 -15.48 7.88
C ILE A 252 25.12 -16.66 8.22
N ALA A 253 25.64 -17.30 7.18
CA ALA A 253 26.56 -18.43 7.32
C ALA A 253 27.88 -18.00 7.99
N PRO A 254 28.61 -18.96 8.59
CA PRO A 254 29.89 -18.69 9.23
C PRO A 254 30.89 -18.00 8.30
N ILE A 255 31.68 -17.11 8.88
CA ILE A 255 32.87 -16.52 8.28
C ILE A 255 33.99 -16.68 9.29
N ASP A 256 35.10 -17.23 8.83
CA ASP A 256 36.28 -17.36 9.67
C ASP A 256 37.12 -16.09 9.58
N ILE A 257 37.71 -15.79 8.40
CA ILE A 257 38.55 -14.60 8.18
C ILE A 257 38.39 -14.05 6.76
N ILE A 258 38.52 -12.72 6.66
CA ILE A 258 38.59 -11.98 5.39
C ILE A 258 39.96 -11.33 5.31
N ARG A 259 40.81 -11.77 4.38
CA ARG A 259 42.13 -11.17 4.16
C ARG A 259 42.02 -9.96 3.23
N VAL A 260 42.96 -9.02 3.38
CA VAL A 260 43.09 -7.90 2.46
C VAL A 260 43.34 -8.43 1.06
N GLY A 261 42.58 -7.93 0.09
CA GLY A 261 42.67 -8.31 -1.31
C GLY A 261 41.96 -9.62 -1.68
N THR A 262 41.53 -10.44 -0.72
CA THR A 262 40.84 -11.71 -0.97
C THR A 262 39.32 -11.58 -0.87
N ASN A 263 38.62 -12.43 -1.62
CA ASN A 263 37.17 -12.54 -1.56
C ASN A 263 36.75 -13.64 -0.58
N ALA A 264 35.62 -13.44 0.10
CA ALA A 264 34.93 -14.48 0.84
C ALA A 264 33.45 -14.49 0.47
N ASP A 265 32.93 -15.67 0.15
CA ASP A 265 31.54 -15.89 -0.22
C ASP A 265 30.76 -16.27 1.03
N ILE A 266 29.71 -15.51 1.34
CA ILE A 266 28.83 -15.76 2.48
C ILE A 266 27.46 -16.14 1.96
N GLN A 267 26.95 -17.29 2.38
CA GLN A 267 25.55 -17.63 2.17
C GLN A 267 24.68 -16.81 3.13
N VAL A 268 23.77 -16.02 2.57
CA VAL A 268 22.74 -15.30 3.31
C VAL A 268 21.38 -15.90 2.96
N THR A 269 20.72 -16.44 3.97
CA THR A 269 19.39 -17.04 3.83
C THR A 269 18.37 -16.11 4.46
N VAL A 270 17.34 -15.75 3.71
CA VAL A 270 16.20 -14.98 4.19
C VAL A 270 14.93 -15.82 4.10
N ASN A 271 14.03 -15.70 5.08
CA ASN A 271 12.75 -16.38 5.08
C ASN A 271 11.64 -15.39 5.47
N PRO A 272 10.62 -15.14 4.61
CA PRO A 272 10.43 -15.71 3.27
C PRO A 272 11.47 -15.22 2.24
N SER A 273 11.72 -16.02 1.20
CA SER A 273 12.57 -15.69 0.04
C SER A 273 11.84 -16.05 -1.26
N PRO A 274 11.61 -15.12 -2.20
CA PRO A 274 11.96 -13.69 -2.13
C PRO A 274 11.26 -12.95 -0.98
N LEU A 275 11.84 -11.83 -0.54
CA LEU A 275 11.27 -10.99 0.51
C LEU A 275 9.88 -10.44 0.09
N PRO A 276 9.01 -10.06 1.05
CA PRO A 276 7.73 -9.42 0.73
C PRO A 276 7.89 -8.21 -0.19
N PHE A 277 6.90 -7.95 -1.03
CA PHE A 277 6.96 -6.89 -2.04
C PHE A 277 7.29 -5.51 -1.43
N GLY A 278 8.17 -4.77 -2.10
CA GLY A 278 8.60 -3.43 -1.66
C GLY A 278 9.57 -3.44 -0.48
N THR A 279 9.97 -4.61 0.03
CA THR A 279 10.95 -4.74 1.11
C THR A 279 12.32 -5.16 0.59
N SER A 280 13.35 -4.65 1.25
CA SER A 280 14.74 -5.01 0.98
C SER A 280 15.53 -4.97 2.27
N ILE A 281 16.52 -5.85 2.42
CA ILE A 281 17.44 -5.81 3.55
C ILE A 281 18.73 -5.16 3.09
N THR A 282 19.13 -4.07 3.76
CA THR A 282 20.47 -3.51 3.60
C THR A 282 21.41 -4.14 4.61
N LEU A 283 22.39 -4.90 4.11
CA LEU A 283 23.50 -5.39 4.91
C LEU A 283 24.56 -4.31 5.00
N THR A 284 25.09 -4.06 6.20
CA THR A 284 26.19 -3.11 6.42
C THR A 284 27.33 -3.84 7.11
N LEU A 285 28.52 -3.79 6.51
CA LEU A 285 29.76 -4.24 7.12
C LEU A 285 30.28 -3.15 8.04
N SER A 286 30.71 -3.57 9.21
CA SER A 286 31.44 -2.72 10.12
C SER A 286 32.38 -3.61 10.92
N THR A 287 33.43 -3.03 11.51
CA THR A 287 34.34 -3.70 12.43
C THR A 287 34.07 -3.18 13.85
N THR A 288 33.97 -4.08 14.83
CA THR A 288 33.71 -3.69 16.23
C THR A 288 34.95 -3.11 16.88
N SER A 289 36.13 -3.55 16.44
CA SER A 289 37.43 -3.12 16.92
C SER A 289 38.46 -3.13 15.77
N GLY A 290 39.45 -2.25 15.88
CA GLY A 290 40.53 -2.12 14.90
C GLY A 290 40.21 -1.19 13.71
N THR A 291 41.17 -1.05 12.79
CA THR A 291 41.08 -0.16 11.62
C THR A 291 40.84 -0.90 10.30
N GLY A 292 40.62 -2.21 10.36
CA GLY A 292 40.41 -3.04 9.19
C GLY A 292 39.10 -2.69 8.50
N ASN A 293 39.08 -2.79 7.16
CA ASN A 293 37.90 -2.53 6.36
C ASN A 293 37.64 -3.65 5.36
N ALA A 294 36.36 -3.89 5.08
CA ALA A 294 35.90 -4.78 4.03
C ALA A 294 34.75 -4.12 3.26
N GLN A 295 34.54 -4.57 2.03
CA GLN A 295 33.47 -4.08 1.16
C GLN A 295 32.79 -5.24 0.45
N PHE A 296 31.51 -5.09 0.14
CA PHE A 296 30.85 -5.99 -0.80
C PHE A 296 31.43 -5.77 -2.19
N THR A 297 31.79 -6.86 -2.87
CA THR A 297 32.39 -6.79 -4.21
C THR A 297 31.43 -6.21 -5.25
N ALA A 298 30.15 -6.55 -5.16
CA ALA A 298 29.12 -6.12 -6.10
C ALA A 298 28.90 -4.59 -6.09
N THR A 299 29.03 -3.95 -4.93
CA THR A 299 28.79 -2.49 -4.77
C THR A 299 30.08 -1.70 -4.60
N SER A 300 31.20 -2.35 -4.29
CA SER A 300 32.45 -1.70 -3.86
C SER A 300 32.26 -0.75 -2.68
N THR A 301 31.29 -1.05 -1.80
CA THR A 301 31.01 -0.27 -0.58
C THR A 301 30.82 -1.20 0.62
N ALA A 302 30.79 -0.63 1.83
CA ALA A 302 30.47 -1.37 3.05
C ALA A 302 28.99 -1.81 3.11
N THR A 303 28.17 -1.46 2.13
CA THR A 303 26.74 -1.78 2.11
C THR A 303 26.34 -2.57 0.87
N THR A 304 25.35 -3.45 1.03
CA THR A 304 24.68 -4.08 -0.10
C THR A 304 23.21 -4.30 0.24
N THR A 305 22.37 -4.42 -0.78
CA THR A 305 20.94 -4.64 -0.62
C THR A 305 20.56 -5.99 -1.20
N ILE A 306 19.78 -6.77 -0.45
CA ILE A 306 19.29 -8.08 -0.88
C ILE A 306 17.76 -8.13 -0.83
N THR A 307 17.18 -8.88 -1.76
CA THR A 307 15.73 -9.15 -1.87
C THR A 307 15.40 -10.64 -1.91
N THR A 308 16.42 -11.52 -2.02
CA THR A 308 16.29 -12.97 -2.04
C THR A 308 17.43 -13.61 -1.25
N SER A 309 17.29 -14.88 -0.88
CA SER A 309 18.43 -15.68 -0.39
C SER A 309 19.50 -15.78 -1.49
N GLY A 310 20.77 -15.84 -1.11
CA GLY A 310 21.87 -15.95 -2.06
C GLY A 310 23.24 -15.75 -1.43
N ILE A 311 24.25 -15.83 -2.28
CA ILE A 311 25.64 -15.57 -1.91
C ILE A 311 25.91 -14.07 -2.02
N VAL A 312 26.52 -13.51 -0.97
CA VAL A 312 27.14 -12.18 -1.01
C VAL A 312 28.65 -12.33 -0.86
N THR A 313 29.39 -11.72 -1.77
CA THR A 313 30.85 -11.78 -1.77
C THR A 313 31.43 -10.50 -1.20
N ILE A 314 32.25 -10.64 -0.16
CA ILE A 314 32.97 -9.53 0.49
C ILE A 314 34.45 -9.58 0.15
N ARG A 315 35.13 -8.43 0.19
CA ARG A 315 36.56 -8.30 -0.03
C ARG A 315 37.19 -7.41 1.04
N GLY A 316 38.29 -7.85 1.63
CA GLY A 316 39.07 -7.00 2.55
C GLY A 316 39.75 -5.87 1.78
N SER A 317 39.50 -4.62 2.19
CA SER A 317 40.00 -3.41 1.52
C SER A 317 41.10 -2.68 2.29
N ALA A 318 41.15 -2.80 3.62
CA ALA A 318 42.22 -2.23 4.43
C ALA A 318 42.63 -3.16 5.59
N PRO A 319 43.93 -3.23 5.93
CA PRO A 319 44.42 -3.97 7.09
C PRO A 319 44.03 -3.29 8.40
N SER A 320 43.96 -4.07 9.49
CA SER A 320 43.72 -3.56 10.83
C SER A 320 45.03 -3.22 11.54
N GLY A 321 45.13 -2.04 12.16
CA GLY A 321 46.32 -1.56 12.90
C GLY A 321 46.46 -2.12 14.32
N THR A 322 45.51 -2.95 14.73
CA THR A 322 45.55 -3.74 15.97
C THR A 322 45.87 -5.19 15.62
N ILE A 323 46.96 -5.70 16.19
CA ILE A 323 47.29 -7.14 16.20
C ILE A 323 46.14 -7.89 16.88
N ASP A 324 45.73 -9.04 16.32
CA ASP A 324 44.72 -9.96 16.88
C ASP A 324 43.25 -9.51 16.98
N ASN A 325 42.82 -8.47 16.25
CA ASN A 325 41.40 -8.07 16.24
C ASN A 325 40.47 -8.93 15.36
N ILE A 326 40.92 -10.11 14.94
CA ILE A 326 40.02 -11.22 14.57
C ILE A 326 40.50 -12.52 15.23
N ARG A 327 40.65 -12.53 16.57
CA ARG A 327 40.34 -13.70 17.41
C ARG A 327 39.80 -13.28 18.78
N HIS A 328 38.86 -14.11 19.23
CA HIS A 328 38.08 -14.16 20.46
C HIS A 328 38.69 -13.50 21.73
N ASN A 329 38.01 -12.48 22.28
CA ASN A 329 37.52 -12.46 23.67
C ASN A 329 36.64 -11.24 23.97
N GLY A 330 35.38 -11.51 24.36
CA GLY A 330 34.60 -10.68 25.27
C GLY A 330 33.95 -9.42 24.70
N ASN A 331 32.65 -9.52 24.46
CA ASN A 331 31.66 -8.43 24.39
C ASN A 331 31.95 -7.26 23.44
N SER A 332 31.23 -7.24 22.31
CA SER A 332 31.14 -6.07 21.46
C SER A 332 29.68 -5.70 21.21
N HIS A 333 29.31 -4.47 21.52
CA HIS A 333 28.03 -3.84 21.20
C HIS A 333 28.19 -2.96 19.96
N TRP A 334 27.15 -2.83 19.13
CA TRP A 334 27.14 -1.91 17.97
C TRP A 334 26.20 -0.73 18.23
N HIS A 335 26.64 0.48 17.87
CA HIS A 335 25.83 1.71 17.86
C HIS A 335 25.86 2.36 16.47
N TYR A 336 24.75 2.98 16.05
CA TYR A 336 24.71 3.84 14.86
C TYR A 336 24.31 5.27 15.25
N ARG A 337 25.05 6.27 14.76
CA ARG A 337 24.72 7.72 14.83
C ARG A 337 25.34 8.44 13.62
N SER A 338 24.71 9.51 13.16
CA SER A 338 25.23 10.39 12.08
C SER A 338 26.19 11.47 12.60
N SER A 339 26.90 12.11 11.65
CA SER A 339 28.32 12.52 11.60
C SER A 339 28.82 13.78 12.32
N GLY A 340 30.16 13.86 12.53
CA GLY A 340 30.99 15.07 12.71
C GLY A 340 32.50 14.75 12.75
N ALA A 341 33.36 15.58 12.13
CA ALA A 341 34.68 15.25 11.54
C ALA A 341 35.95 15.41 12.41
N GLY A 342 37.08 14.78 12.02
CA GLY A 342 38.44 15.09 12.51
C GLY A 342 39.57 14.17 11.98
N ARG A 343 40.66 14.77 11.46
CA ARG A 343 41.86 14.22 10.75
C ARG A 343 42.90 13.47 11.62
N LEU A 344 43.76 12.59 11.04
CA LEU A 344 45.24 12.70 11.00
C LEU A 344 46.00 11.52 10.30
N HIS A 345 47.27 11.77 9.94
CA HIS A 345 48.21 11.07 9.01
C HIS A 345 49.14 10.00 9.65
N CYS A 346 49.60 9.04 8.80
CA CYS A 346 50.87 8.22 8.68
C CYS A 346 51.64 7.73 9.96
N ASN A 347 52.43 6.64 10.03
CA ASN A 347 53.21 5.81 9.09
C ASN A 347 53.79 4.56 9.85
N GLY A 348 54.18 3.46 9.18
CA GLY A 348 55.18 2.51 9.73
C GLY A 348 55.04 1.01 9.40
N ASN A 349 55.92 0.50 8.54
CA ASN A 349 56.11 -0.92 8.13
C ASN A 349 56.57 -1.86 9.27
N ARG A 350 56.11 -3.12 9.28
CA ARG A 350 56.83 -4.33 8.82
C ARG A 350 56.00 -5.59 9.10
N GLY A 351 56.10 -6.54 8.17
CA GLY A 351 55.15 -7.63 8.00
C GLY A 351 55.14 -8.69 9.08
N SER A 352 54.12 -9.55 9.00
CA SER A 352 54.17 -11.00 9.24
C SER A 352 52.77 -11.59 9.03
N PHE A 353 52.77 -12.90 8.76
CA PHE A 353 51.68 -13.78 8.36
C PHE A 353 50.58 -13.93 9.42
N LEU A 354 49.43 -14.49 9.03
CA LEU A 354 48.30 -14.75 9.93
C LEU A 354 47.71 -16.15 9.72
N GLU A 355 47.76 -16.98 10.77
CA GLU A 355 46.97 -18.19 11.02
C GLU A 355 45.71 -17.81 11.83
N VAL A 356 44.59 -18.49 11.60
CA VAL A 356 43.22 -18.00 11.84
C VAL A 356 42.60 -18.51 13.13
#